data_AF-A0A3M0L1B2-F1
#
_entry.id   AF-A0A3M0L1B2-F1
#
_cell.length_a   1.000
_cell.length_b   1.000
_cell.length_c   1.000
_cell.angle_alpha   90.00
_cell.angle_beta   90.00
_cell.angle_gamma   90.00
#
_symmetry.space_group_name_H-M   'P 1'
#
loop_
_entity.id
_entity.type
_entity.pdbx_description
1 polymer ?
#
loop_
_entity_poly.entity_id
_entity_poly.type
_entity_poly.pdbx_seq_one_letter_code
_entity_poly.pdbx_strand_id
1 'polypeptide(L)'
;MVKAVAEVKKQATQGSCSGYYPVLLLFSMLLLMLLLFDPELVTVVTFQAPFDTVEACSTGESGKSTFIKQMRIIHGSGYSDEDKRGFTKLVYQNIFTAMQAMIKAMDTLKIPYKCENNKCFRKGNCDYPIYIWINISLGGDLLEPLDILVHALLVREVDVEKVSSFENPYVDAIRSLWNDPGIQECYDRRREYQLSDSTKYYLNDLDRIADSTYLPTQQDVLRVRVPTTGIIEYPFDLQSVIFRMVDVGGQRSERRKWIHCFENVTSIMFLVALSEYDQVLVESDNENRMEESKALFRTIITYPWFQNSSVILFLNKKDLLEEKIMYSHLVDYFPEYDGPQRDAQAAREFILKMFVDLNPDSDKIIYSHFTCATDTENIRFVFAAVKDTILQLNLKEYNLV
;
A
#
# COMPACT_ATOMS: atom_id res chain seq x y z
N MET A 1 2.57 23.18 45.45
CA MET A 1 3.34 22.71 44.28
C MET A 1 4.14 23.84 43.62
N VAL A 2 3.51 24.90 43.09
CA VAL A 2 4.20 26.05 42.45
C VAL A 2 5.25 26.72 43.34
N LYS A 3 4.99 26.89 44.64
CA LYS A 3 5.96 27.44 45.61
C LYS A 3 7.18 26.52 45.86
N ALA A 4 7.00 25.20 45.79
CA ALA A 4 8.09 24.24 45.98
C ALA A 4 8.99 24.18 44.73
N VAL A 5 8.39 24.24 43.54
CA VAL A 5 9.12 24.32 42.26
C VAL A 5 9.90 25.63 42.14
N ALA A 6 9.35 26.75 42.63
CA ALA A 6 10.06 28.03 42.66
C ALA A 6 11.29 28.03 43.59
N GLU A 7 11.22 27.35 44.74
CA GLU A 7 12.32 27.26 45.70
C GLU A 7 13.47 26.38 45.16
N VAL A 8 13.14 25.28 44.47
CA VAL A 8 14.13 24.38 43.83
C VAL A 8 14.83 25.08 42.66
N LYS A 9 14.10 25.87 41.86
CA LYS A 9 14.68 26.65 40.75
C LYS A 9 15.65 27.72 41.26
N LYS A 10 15.36 28.31 42.43
CA LYS A 10 16.21 29.31 43.10
C LYS A 10 17.50 28.71 43.65
N GLN A 11 17.46 27.48 44.17
CA GLN A 11 18.63 26.75 44.66
C GLN A 11 19.52 26.21 43.53
N ALA A 12 18.94 25.81 42.38
CA ALA A 12 19.70 25.34 41.22
C ALA A 12 20.52 26.43 40.51
N THR A 13 20.11 27.70 40.62
CA THR A 13 20.82 28.86 40.03
C THR A 13 21.97 29.40 40.87
N GLN A 14 22.12 28.97 42.13
CA GLN A 14 23.23 29.37 42.99
C GLN A 14 24.20 28.18 43.11
N GLY A 15 25.19 28.15 42.22
CA GLY A 15 26.12 27.05 42.07
C GLY A 15 26.91 26.73 43.34
N SER A 16 26.75 25.51 43.85
CA SER A 16 27.80 24.79 44.57
C SER A 16 27.60 23.28 44.41
N CYS A 17 28.50 22.63 43.68
CA CYS A 17 28.55 21.19 43.50
C CYS A 17 29.00 20.49 44.80
N SER A 18 28.08 20.23 45.73
CA SER A 18 28.25 19.18 46.75
C SER A 18 26.92 18.91 47.47
N GLY A 19 26.09 18.00 46.95
CA GLY A 19 24.85 17.62 47.64
C GLY A 19 23.75 17.01 46.79
N TYR A 20 24.06 16.27 45.71
CA TYR A 20 23.03 15.72 44.82
C TYR A 20 22.32 14.44 45.34
N TYR A 21 22.86 13.78 46.37
CA TYR A 21 22.29 12.53 46.87
C TYR A 21 21.00 12.66 47.72
N PRO A 22 20.81 13.68 48.59
CA PRO A 22 19.57 13.84 49.34
C PRO A 22 18.38 14.32 48.49
N VAL A 23 18.64 15.08 47.42
CA VAL A 23 17.59 15.66 46.55
C VAL A 23 16.99 14.60 45.63
N LEU A 24 17.81 13.70 45.09
CA LEU A 24 17.33 12.55 44.31
C LEU A 24 16.53 11.56 45.15
N LEU A 25 16.92 11.35 46.41
CA LEU A 25 16.18 10.48 47.35
C LEU A 25 14.82 11.07 47.77
N LEU A 26 14.77 12.40 47.98
CA LEU A 26 13.51 13.11 48.20
C LEU A 26 12.61 13.08 46.96
N PHE A 27 13.18 13.22 45.75
CA PHE A 27 12.43 13.10 44.49
C PHE A 27 11.89 11.68 44.27
N SER A 28 12.70 10.65 44.55
CA SER A 28 12.26 9.26 44.44
C SER A 28 11.23 8.89 45.49
N MET A 29 11.34 9.39 46.73
CA MET A 29 10.32 9.16 47.76
C MET A 29 9.02 9.93 47.50
N LEU A 30 9.08 11.13 46.93
CA LEU A 30 7.87 11.86 46.50
C LEU A 30 7.15 11.14 45.36
N LEU A 31 7.92 10.61 44.40
CA LEU A 31 7.39 9.83 43.28
C LEU A 31 6.79 8.51 43.76
N LEU A 32 7.42 7.84 44.73
CA LEU A 32 6.89 6.62 45.34
C LEU A 32 5.64 6.88 46.21
N MET A 33 5.57 8.01 46.91
CA MET A 33 4.36 8.39 47.66
C MET A 33 3.21 8.81 46.74
N LEU A 34 3.49 9.44 45.59
CA LEU A 34 2.49 9.75 44.56
C LEU A 34 1.94 8.47 43.90
N LEU A 35 2.79 7.45 43.70
CA LEU A 35 2.38 6.13 43.20
C LEU A 35 1.51 5.34 44.18
N LEU A 36 1.53 5.67 45.47
CA LEU A 36 0.81 4.93 46.52
C LEU A 36 -0.53 5.57 46.94
N PHE A 37 -0.81 6.82 46.58
CA PHE A 37 -1.98 7.54 47.10
C PHE A 37 -3.06 7.91 46.10
N ASP A 38 -2.78 7.96 44.79
CA ASP A 38 -3.84 8.13 43.79
C ASP A 38 -3.36 7.79 42.37
N PRO A 39 -3.80 6.68 41.75
CA PRO A 39 -3.41 6.34 40.38
C PRO A 39 -3.94 7.33 39.33
N GLU A 40 -4.90 8.21 39.67
CA GLU A 40 -5.43 9.22 38.73
C GLU A 40 -4.53 10.47 38.60
N LEU A 41 -3.64 10.74 39.57
CA LEU A 41 -2.78 11.94 39.59
C LEU A 41 -1.45 11.78 38.82
N VAL A 42 -1.04 10.54 38.53
CA VAL A 42 0.20 10.25 37.76
C VAL A 42 0.03 10.58 36.27
N THR A 43 -1.20 10.72 35.79
CA THR A 43 -1.56 11.06 34.40
C THR A 43 -1.18 12.49 34.01
N VAL A 44 -0.77 13.35 34.95
CA VAL A 44 -0.61 14.80 34.70
C VAL A 44 0.86 15.23 34.49
N VAL A 45 1.85 14.33 34.56
CA VAL A 45 3.25 14.67 34.22
C VAL A 45 3.92 13.59 33.37
N THR A 46 3.27 13.19 32.27
CA THR A 46 3.99 12.74 31.08
C THR A 46 4.15 13.95 30.17
N PHE A 47 5.35 14.52 30.09
CA PHE A 47 5.72 15.37 28.96
C PHE A 47 5.82 14.47 27.73
N GLN A 48 4.67 14.08 27.19
CA GLN A 48 4.57 13.49 25.87
C GLN A 48 4.65 14.67 24.92
N ALA A 49 5.81 14.86 24.27
CA ALA A 49 5.87 15.76 23.12
C ALA A 49 4.73 15.35 22.18
N PRO A 50 3.90 16.28 21.65
CA PRO A 50 2.78 15.90 20.82
C PRO A 50 3.36 15.28 19.55
N PHE A 51 3.25 13.96 19.43
CA PHE A 51 3.47 13.29 18.17
C PHE A 51 2.14 13.36 17.42
N ASP A 52 2.12 14.05 16.29
CA ASP A 52 0.95 14.02 15.42
C ASP A 52 0.86 12.63 14.79
N THR A 53 -0.09 11.84 15.29
CA THR A 53 -0.27 10.45 14.88
C THR A 53 -1.26 10.40 13.73
N VAL A 54 -0.83 9.85 12.61
CA VAL A 54 -1.62 9.76 11.38
C VAL A 54 -1.81 8.30 11.02
N GLU A 55 -3.06 7.86 10.99
CA GLU A 55 -3.41 6.47 10.75
C GLU A 55 -3.90 6.25 9.31
N ALA A 56 -3.26 5.32 8.59
CA ALA A 56 -3.64 4.98 7.21
C ALA A 56 -4.60 3.79 7.18
N CYS A 57 -5.91 4.04 7.11
CA CYS A 57 -6.95 3.00 7.03
C CYS A 57 -7.44 2.80 5.60
N SER A 58 -7.66 1.55 5.16
CA SER A 58 -8.36 1.24 3.89
C SER A 58 -8.41 -0.27 3.59
N THR A 59 -9.19 -0.65 2.58
CA THR A 59 -9.18 -1.98 1.96
C THR A 59 -7.78 -2.39 1.47
N GLY A 60 -7.58 -3.69 1.23
CA GLY A 60 -6.33 -4.21 0.67
C GLY A 60 -6.00 -3.52 -0.66
N GLU A 61 -4.71 -3.34 -0.96
CA GLU A 61 -4.22 -2.84 -2.26
C GLU A 61 -4.61 -1.40 -2.65
N SER A 62 -5.24 -0.64 -1.76
CA SER A 62 -5.61 0.77 -1.97
C SER A 62 -4.44 1.74 -2.16
N GLY A 63 -3.22 1.34 -1.78
CA GLY A 63 -1.98 2.12 -1.93
C GLY A 63 -1.35 2.66 -0.64
N LYS A 64 -1.77 2.19 0.55
CA LYS A 64 -1.22 2.64 1.86
C LYS A 64 0.30 2.56 1.92
N SER A 65 0.86 1.38 1.70
CA SER A 65 2.31 1.18 1.79
C SER A 65 3.05 1.93 0.68
N THR A 66 2.43 2.16 -0.48
CA THR A 66 3.01 3.04 -1.50
C THR A 66 3.09 4.48 -1.02
N PHE A 67 2.06 4.97 -0.32
CA PHE A 67 2.09 6.28 0.32
C PHE A 67 3.22 6.38 1.36
N ILE A 68 3.39 5.38 2.21
CA ILE A 68 4.49 5.32 3.19
C ILE A 68 5.86 5.38 2.51
N LYS A 69 6.05 4.62 1.42
CA LYS A 69 7.29 4.66 0.63
C LYS A 69 7.54 6.06 0.07
N GLN A 70 6.51 6.77 -0.39
CA GLN A 70 6.63 8.17 -0.83
C GLN A 70 7.05 9.08 0.32
N MET A 71 6.51 8.90 1.52
CA MET A 71 6.92 9.67 2.70
C MET A 71 8.41 9.51 3.00
N ARG A 72 8.93 8.29 2.89
CA ARG A 72 10.38 8.05 3.02
C ARG A 72 11.20 8.74 1.92
N ILE A 73 10.68 8.83 0.70
CA ILE A 73 11.34 9.52 -0.43
C ILE A 73 11.35 11.05 -0.25
N ILE A 74 10.21 11.62 0.16
CA ILE A 74 10.01 13.07 0.17
C ILE A 74 10.57 13.70 1.46
N HIS A 75 10.40 13.02 2.59
CA HIS A 75 10.68 13.56 3.92
C HIS A 75 11.67 12.73 4.75
N GLY A 76 12.04 11.53 4.27
CA GLY A 76 13.05 10.69 4.90
C GLY A 76 14.41 10.75 4.22
N SER A 77 15.25 9.74 4.49
CA SER A 77 16.54 9.53 3.84
C SER A 77 16.45 9.01 2.41
N GLY A 78 15.24 8.79 1.88
CA GLY A 78 15.01 8.10 0.62
C GLY A 78 15.42 6.63 0.67
N TYR A 79 15.72 6.09 -0.50
CA TYR A 79 16.22 4.73 -0.68
C TYR A 79 17.64 4.80 -1.24
N SER A 80 18.62 4.32 -0.48
CA SER A 80 19.98 4.15 -0.97
C SER A 80 20.04 3.04 -2.02
N ASP A 81 21.18 2.88 -2.69
CA ASP A 81 21.34 1.78 -3.64
C ASP A 81 21.38 0.41 -2.93
N GLU A 82 21.86 0.35 -1.69
CA GLU A 82 21.75 -0.85 -0.84
C GLU A 82 20.30 -1.15 -0.49
N ASP A 83 19.50 -0.15 -0.12
CA ASP A 83 18.07 -0.34 0.13
C ASP A 83 17.36 -0.89 -1.12
N LYS A 84 17.61 -0.27 -2.28
CA LYS A 84 17.02 -0.67 -3.57
C LYS A 84 17.39 -2.10 -3.93
N ARG A 85 18.65 -2.52 -3.71
CA ARG A 85 19.08 -3.92 -3.94
C ARG A 85 18.25 -4.91 -3.13
N GLY A 86 17.84 -4.56 -1.91
CA GLY A 86 16.95 -5.37 -1.08
C GLY A 86 15.59 -5.67 -1.73
N PHE A 87 15.11 -4.82 -2.65
CA PHE A 87 13.85 -5.02 -3.36
C PHE A 87 13.96 -5.88 -4.62
N THR A 88 15.17 -6.18 -5.09
CA THR A 88 15.40 -6.96 -6.33
C THR A 88 14.65 -8.29 -6.30
N LYS A 89 14.81 -9.05 -5.20
CA LYS A 89 14.12 -10.32 -5.00
C LYS A 89 12.60 -10.16 -5.09
N LEU A 90 12.07 -9.13 -4.43
CA LEU A 90 10.63 -8.86 -4.37
C LEU A 90 10.05 -8.52 -5.75
N VAL A 91 10.80 -7.80 -6.59
CA VAL A 91 10.40 -7.52 -7.98
C VAL A 91 10.27 -8.81 -8.77
N TYR A 92 11.24 -9.72 -8.70
CA TYR A 92 11.16 -11.02 -9.38
C TYR A 92 9.94 -11.81 -8.91
N GLN A 93 9.73 -11.87 -7.59
CA GLN A 93 8.58 -12.55 -7.00
C GLN A 93 7.24 -11.98 -7.50
N ASN A 94 7.14 -10.66 -7.63
CA ASN A 94 5.96 -9.99 -8.16
C ASN A 94 5.71 -10.38 -9.63
N ILE A 95 6.75 -10.47 -10.46
CA ILE A 95 6.65 -10.89 -11.87
C ILE A 95 6.14 -12.33 -11.97
N PHE A 96 6.74 -13.26 -11.23
CA PHE A 96 6.30 -14.66 -11.23
C PHE A 96 4.87 -14.80 -10.73
N THR A 97 4.52 -14.13 -9.63
CA THR A 97 3.16 -14.15 -9.07
C THR A 97 2.14 -13.64 -10.09
N ALA A 98 2.45 -12.55 -10.79
CA ALA A 98 1.57 -11.98 -11.80
C ALA A 98 1.38 -12.91 -13.00
N MET A 99 2.45 -13.51 -13.51
CA MET A 99 2.37 -14.44 -14.63
C MET A 99 1.63 -15.73 -14.24
N GLN A 100 1.90 -16.29 -13.05
CA GLN A 100 1.16 -17.45 -12.53
C GLN A 100 -0.34 -17.17 -12.36
N ALA A 101 -0.70 -15.97 -11.90
CA ALA A 101 -2.10 -15.56 -11.80
C ALA A 101 -2.77 -15.51 -13.19
N MET A 102 -2.10 -14.97 -14.21
CA MET A 102 -2.63 -14.96 -15.58
C MET A 102 -2.75 -16.37 -16.17
N ILE A 103 -1.75 -17.24 -15.99
CA ILE A 103 -1.82 -18.65 -16.44
C ILE A 103 -3.03 -19.36 -15.81
N LYS A 104 -3.25 -19.17 -14.50
CA LYS A 104 -4.42 -19.73 -13.81
C LYS A 104 -5.74 -19.14 -14.31
N ALA A 105 -5.75 -17.84 -14.64
CA ALA A 105 -6.93 -17.18 -15.16
C ALA A 105 -7.28 -17.66 -16.57
N MET A 106 -6.30 -17.96 -17.43
CA MET A 106 -6.53 -18.59 -18.74
C MET A 106 -7.34 -19.89 -18.60
N ASP A 107 -6.95 -20.77 -17.66
CA ASP A 107 -7.64 -22.04 -17.38
C ASP A 107 -9.07 -21.82 -16.86
N THR A 108 -9.27 -20.75 -16.08
CA THR A 108 -10.55 -20.39 -15.44
C THR A 108 -11.52 -19.80 -16.46
N LEU A 109 -11.04 -18.85 -17.26
CA LEU A 109 -11.79 -18.11 -18.28
C LEU A 109 -11.90 -18.85 -19.61
N LYS A 110 -11.26 -20.02 -19.72
CA LYS A 110 -11.22 -20.87 -20.92
C LYS A 110 -10.67 -20.13 -22.14
N ILE A 111 -9.66 -19.28 -21.94
CA ILE A 111 -8.97 -18.57 -23.00
C ILE A 111 -7.85 -19.47 -23.53
N PRO A 112 -7.85 -19.84 -24.82
CA PRO A 112 -6.77 -20.64 -25.41
C PRO A 112 -5.53 -19.76 -25.65
N TYR A 113 -4.35 -20.36 -25.53
CA TYR A 113 -3.13 -19.77 -26.05
C TYR A 113 -3.22 -19.61 -27.57
N LYS A 114 -2.71 -18.52 -28.12
CA LYS A 114 -2.88 -18.15 -29.54
C LYS A 114 -1.59 -18.20 -30.35
N CYS A 115 -0.43 -18.30 -29.71
CA CYS A 115 0.86 -18.42 -30.39
C CYS A 115 0.94 -19.72 -31.21
N GLU A 116 0.59 -19.63 -32.51
CA GLU A 116 0.86 -20.65 -33.54
C GLU A 116 2.26 -20.51 -34.17
N ASN A 117 3.10 -19.59 -33.72
CA ASN A 117 4.36 -19.29 -34.42
C ASN A 117 5.55 -20.06 -33.84
N ASN A 118 5.89 -21.16 -34.52
CA ASN A 118 7.19 -21.83 -34.65
C ASN A 118 8.34 -20.87 -35.10
N LYS A 119 8.48 -19.66 -34.53
CA LYS A 119 9.44 -18.63 -35.00
C LYS A 119 10.23 -17.85 -33.95
N CYS A 120 10.14 -18.13 -32.66
CA CYS A 120 11.01 -17.43 -31.68
C CYS A 120 12.25 -18.27 -31.29
N PHE A 121 13.39 -17.86 -31.85
CA PHE A 121 14.78 -18.15 -31.45
C PHE A 121 15.29 -19.60 -31.48
N ARG A 122 15.53 -20.10 -32.71
CA ARG A 122 16.66 -21.03 -32.94
C ARG A 122 17.98 -20.24 -32.86
N LYS A 123 18.51 -20.02 -31.67
CA LYS A 123 19.95 -19.72 -31.49
C LYS A 123 20.58 -20.99 -30.91
N GLY A 124 21.56 -21.52 -31.64
CA GLY A 124 22.07 -22.87 -31.46
C GLY A 124 22.64 -23.17 -30.07
N ASN A 125 22.59 -24.47 -29.75
CA ASN A 125 23.27 -25.17 -28.66
C ASN A 125 22.94 -24.69 -27.23
N CYS A 126 21.79 -25.09 -26.72
CA CYS A 126 21.59 -25.32 -25.29
C CYS A 126 20.83 -26.65 -25.11
N ASP A 127 21.50 -27.65 -24.54
CA ASP A 127 20.88 -28.89 -24.08
C ASP A 127 19.99 -28.58 -22.86
N TYR A 128 18.67 -28.68 -23.00
CA TYR A 128 17.74 -28.71 -21.86
C TYR A 128 17.06 -30.09 -21.75
N PRO A 129 17.18 -30.78 -20.60
CA PRO A 129 16.69 -32.13 -20.42
C PRO A 129 15.28 -32.14 -19.81
N ILE A 130 14.23 -31.88 -20.61
CA ILE A 130 12.83 -32.20 -20.21
C ILE A 130 12.05 -32.91 -21.34
N TYR A 131 12.60 -33.07 -22.54
CA TYR A 131 11.89 -33.66 -23.68
C TYR A 131 11.71 -35.20 -23.68
N ILE A 132 12.16 -35.94 -22.65
CA ILE A 132 12.34 -37.40 -22.78
C ILE A 132 11.39 -38.29 -21.96
N TRP A 133 10.57 -37.79 -21.03
CA TRP A 133 9.76 -38.70 -20.18
C TRP A 133 8.27 -38.85 -20.51
N ILE A 134 7.71 -38.11 -21.45
CA ILE A 134 6.30 -38.30 -21.87
C ILE A 134 6.16 -39.19 -23.12
N ASN A 135 7.24 -39.46 -23.86
CA ASN A 135 7.16 -40.09 -25.19
C ASN A 135 7.65 -41.55 -25.31
N ILE A 136 7.98 -42.25 -24.22
CA ILE A 136 8.55 -43.63 -24.31
C ILE A 136 7.52 -44.75 -24.05
N SER A 137 6.24 -44.45 -23.82
CA SER A 137 5.25 -45.52 -23.51
C SER A 137 4.09 -45.71 -24.48
N LEU A 138 3.90 -44.84 -25.47
CA LEU A 138 2.81 -44.97 -26.43
C LEU A 138 3.32 -44.65 -27.83
N GLY A 139 3.80 -45.68 -28.53
CA GLY A 139 4.16 -45.56 -29.94
C GLY A 139 2.99 -44.99 -30.75
N GLY A 140 3.16 -43.75 -31.24
CA GLY A 140 2.16 -43.01 -32.00
C GLY A 140 2.78 -41.74 -32.56
N ASP A 141 2.35 -41.39 -33.77
CA ASP A 141 2.84 -40.35 -34.69
C ASP A 141 3.26 -39.00 -34.07
N LEU A 142 4.26 -38.38 -34.71
CA LEU A 142 4.85 -37.07 -34.38
C LEU A 142 3.79 -36.02 -33.93
N LEU A 143 3.77 -35.72 -32.64
CA LEU A 143 3.13 -34.53 -32.08
C LEU A 143 4.23 -33.50 -31.75
N GLU A 144 4.22 -32.37 -32.45
CA GLU A 144 5.13 -31.24 -32.19
C GLU A 144 4.88 -30.68 -30.77
N PRO A 145 5.93 -30.36 -29.99
CA PRO A 145 5.74 -29.79 -28.66
C PRO A 145 5.28 -28.32 -28.77
N LEU A 146 4.12 -28.02 -28.18
CA LEU A 146 3.61 -26.67 -27.94
C LEU A 146 4.59 -25.91 -27.01
N ASP A 147 5.53 -25.17 -27.59
CA ASP A 147 6.56 -24.39 -26.88
C ASP A 147 5.95 -23.48 -25.78
N ILE A 148 4.81 -22.86 -26.08
CA ILE A 148 4.10 -21.98 -25.15
C ILE A 148 3.54 -22.71 -23.92
N LEU A 149 3.13 -23.98 -24.04
CA LEU A 149 2.66 -24.76 -22.89
C LEU A 149 3.82 -25.17 -21.99
N VAL A 150 4.99 -25.45 -22.56
CA VAL A 150 6.20 -25.71 -21.79
C VAL A 150 6.60 -24.47 -20.98
N HIS A 151 6.54 -23.28 -21.61
CA HIS A 151 6.76 -22.01 -20.90
C HIS A 151 5.74 -21.80 -19.77
N ALA A 152 4.45 -22.06 -20.02
CA ALA A 152 3.42 -21.95 -18.98
C ALA A 152 3.67 -22.92 -17.81
N LEU A 153 4.01 -24.18 -18.09
CA LEU A 153 4.35 -25.18 -17.07
C LEU A 153 5.57 -24.77 -16.26
N LEU A 154 6.64 -24.33 -16.93
CA LEU A 154 7.87 -23.88 -16.29
C LEU A 154 7.61 -22.77 -15.29
N VAL A 155 6.85 -21.74 -15.68
CA VAL A 155 6.51 -20.61 -14.80
C VAL A 155 5.57 -21.03 -13.68
N ARG A 156 4.62 -21.94 -13.96
CA ARG A 156 3.64 -22.43 -12.97
C ARG A 156 4.28 -23.22 -11.83
N GLU A 157 5.35 -23.96 -12.10
CA GLU A 157 6.04 -24.80 -11.11
C GLU A 157 7.07 -24.03 -10.26
N VAL A 158 7.32 -22.74 -10.55
CA VAL A 158 8.23 -21.92 -9.75
C VAL A 158 7.69 -21.68 -8.34
N ASP A 159 8.48 -22.07 -7.35
CA ASP A 159 8.28 -21.68 -5.96
C ASP A 159 8.72 -20.21 -5.76
N VAL A 160 7.75 -19.31 -5.80
CA VAL A 160 7.95 -17.85 -5.74
C VAL A 160 8.74 -17.43 -4.50
N GLU A 161 8.57 -18.07 -3.35
CA GLU A 161 9.25 -17.67 -2.11
C GLU A 161 10.77 -17.89 -2.17
N LYS A 162 11.19 -18.88 -2.97
CA LYS A 162 12.59 -19.28 -3.15
C LYS A 162 13.30 -18.57 -4.30
N VAL A 163 12.58 -17.83 -5.14
CA VAL A 163 13.17 -17.05 -6.24
C VAL A 163 14.19 -16.05 -5.69
N SER A 164 15.45 -16.15 -6.13
CA SER A 164 16.54 -15.25 -5.75
C SER A 164 17.27 -14.64 -6.96
N SER A 165 17.25 -15.32 -8.10
CA SER A 165 17.78 -14.91 -9.39
C SER A 165 16.68 -14.85 -10.45
N PHE A 166 16.93 -14.12 -11.53
CA PHE A 166 16.04 -14.07 -12.69
C PHE A 166 16.78 -14.60 -13.91
N GLU A 167 16.79 -15.93 -14.05
CA GLU A 167 17.61 -16.65 -15.03
C GLU A 167 16.95 -16.67 -16.43
N ASN A 168 17.77 -16.73 -17.47
CA ASN A 168 17.35 -16.74 -18.88
C ASN A 168 16.16 -17.66 -19.23
N PRO A 169 16.10 -18.95 -18.81
CA PRO A 169 14.97 -19.81 -19.18
C PRO A 169 13.62 -19.27 -18.66
N TYR A 170 13.60 -18.62 -17.50
CA TYR A 170 12.39 -18.00 -16.97
C TYR A 170 12.07 -16.69 -17.68
N VAL A 171 13.08 -15.89 -18.00
CA VAL A 171 12.91 -14.63 -18.73
C VAL A 171 12.31 -14.90 -20.11
N ASP A 172 12.84 -15.88 -20.84
CA ASP A 172 12.37 -16.25 -22.17
C ASP A 172 10.95 -16.81 -22.12
N ALA A 173 10.65 -17.66 -21.13
CA ALA A 173 9.30 -18.19 -20.92
C ALA A 173 8.28 -17.07 -20.62
N ILE A 174 8.59 -16.16 -19.70
CA ILE A 174 7.71 -15.05 -19.32
C ILE A 174 7.55 -14.08 -20.50
N ARG A 175 8.62 -13.80 -21.26
CA ARG A 175 8.56 -12.98 -22.47
C ARG A 175 7.69 -13.63 -23.55
N SER A 176 7.83 -14.93 -23.76
CA SER A 176 7.01 -15.69 -24.70
C SER A 176 5.53 -15.67 -24.31
N LEU A 177 5.24 -15.87 -23.03
CA LEU A 177 3.87 -15.83 -22.51
C LEU A 177 3.28 -14.43 -22.59
N TRP A 178 4.03 -13.40 -22.21
CA TRP A 178 3.54 -12.02 -22.27
C TRP A 178 3.20 -11.58 -23.70
N ASN A 179 3.95 -12.07 -24.69
CA ASN A 179 3.65 -11.81 -26.10
C ASN A 179 2.53 -12.67 -26.70
N ASP A 180 2.00 -13.67 -25.96
CA ASP A 180 0.90 -14.49 -26.43
C ASP A 180 -0.41 -13.68 -26.45
N PRO A 181 -1.14 -13.64 -27.58
CA PRO A 181 -2.39 -12.88 -27.66
C PRO A 181 -3.50 -13.39 -26.72
N GLY A 182 -3.47 -14.68 -26.34
CA GLY A 182 -4.38 -15.23 -25.33
C GLY A 182 -4.06 -14.69 -23.94
N ILE A 183 -2.78 -14.61 -23.55
CA ILE A 183 -2.35 -13.97 -22.30
C ILE A 183 -2.68 -12.47 -22.30
N GLN A 184 -2.52 -11.76 -23.42
CA GLN A 184 -2.93 -10.36 -23.53
C GLN A 184 -4.45 -10.21 -23.34
N GLU A 185 -5.26 -11.06 -23.98
CA GLU A 185 -6.71 -11.09 -23.77
C GLU A 185 -7.08 -11.39 -22.31
N CYS A 186 -6.35 -12.29 -21.66
CA CYS A 186 -6.51 -12.55 -20.23
C CYS A 186 -6.20 -11.30 -19.38
N TYR A 187 -5.11 -10.60 -19.68
CA TYR A 187 -4.74 -9.35 -19.01
C TYR A 187 -5.78 -8.24 -19.21
N ASP A 188 -6.42 -8.16 -20.37
CA ASP A 188 -7.50 -7.21 -20.61
C ASP A 188 -8.74 -7.52 -19.75
N ARG A 189 -8.94 -8.80 -19.41
CA ARG A 189 -10.00 -9.30 -18.51
C ARG A 189 -9.56 -9.36 -17.03
N ARG A 190 -8.48 -8.69 -16.65
CA ARG A 190 -7.93 -8.66 -15.27
C ARG A 190 -8.86 -8.15 -14.17
N ARG A 191 -10.06 -7.65 -14.50
CA ARG A 191 -11.11 -7.34 -13.51
C ARG A 191 -11.81 -8.60 -12.96
N GLU A 192 -11.76 -9.70 -13.70
CA GLU A 192 -12.45 -10.96 -13.38
C GLU A 192 -11.65 -11.87 -12.43
N TYR A 193 -10.41 -11.51 -12.12
CA TYR A 193 -9.54 -12.24 -11.22
C TYR A 193 -8.53 -11.31 -10.54
N GLN A 194 -7.77 -11.85 -9.58
CA GLN A 194 -6.85 -11.06 -8.78
C GLN A 194 -5.50 -10.92 -9.47
N LEU A 195 -5.16 -9.69 -9.88
CA LEU A 195 -3.89 -9.36 -10.53
C LEU A 195 -3.34 -8.03 -10.00
N SER A 196 -2.02 -7.94 -9.84
CA SER A 196 -1.37 -6.69 -9.42
C SER A 196 -1.47 -5.61 -10.50
N ASP A 197 -1.82 -4.38 -10.12
CA ASP A 197 -1.85 -3.23 -11.04
C ASP A 197 -0.48 -2.95 -11.68
N SER A 198 0.62 -3.31 -10.99
CA SER A 198 2.00 -3.13 -11.46
C SER A 198 2.43 -4.17 -12.50
N THR A 199 1.59 -5.15 -12.85
CA THR A 199 1.94 -6.26 -13.75
C THR A 199 2.48 -5.77 -15.10
N LYS A 200 1.73 -4.90 -15.78
CA LYS A 200 2.10 -4.36 -17.10
C LYS A 200 3.39 -3.55 -17.05
N TYR A 201 3.62 -2.80 -15.97
CA TYR A 201 4.84 -2.03 -15.79
C TYR A 201 6.08 -2.93 -15.78
N TYR A 202 6.06 -4.02 -15.01
CA TYR A 202 7.21 -4.93 -14.97
C TYR A 202 7.36 -5.78 -16.22
N LEU A 203 6.25 -6.28 -16.78
CA LEU A 203 6.29 -7.17 -17.93
C LEU A 203 6.69 -6.47 -19.23
N ASN A 204 6.43 -5.16 -19.35
CA ASN A 204 6.89 -4.37 -20.49
C ASN A 204 8.40 -4.06 -20.44
N ASP A 205 8.99 -3.98 -19.25
CA ASP A 205 10.41 -3.67 -19.04
C ASP A 205 11.22 -4.90 -18.60
N LEU A 206 10.83 -6.11 -19.02
CA LEU A 206 11.50 -7.36 -18.64
C LEU A 206 12.99 -7.36 -18.93
N ASP A 207 13.41 -6.77 -20.05
CA ASP A 207 14.82 -6.76 -20.46
C ASP A 207 15.70 -5.97 -19.48
N ARG A 208 15.18 -4.85 -18.94
CA ARG A 208 15.88 -4.06 -17.90
C ARG A 208 16.00 -4.82 -16.59
N ILE A 209 14.98 -5.61 -16.25
CA ILE A 209 14.89 -6.35 -14.99
C ILE A 209 15.71 -7.65 -15.05
N ALA A 210 15.82 -8.25 -16.23
CA ALA A 210 16.62 -9.45 -16.49
C ALA A 210 18.12 -9.20 -16.62
N ASP A 211 18.55 -7.94 -16.69
CA ASP A 211 19.96 -7.60 -16.76
C ASP A 211 20.71 -8.05 -15.49
N SER A 212 21.89 -8.66 -15.65
CA SER A 212 22.71 -9.14 -14.53
C SER A 212 23.15 -8.04 -13.55
N THR A 213 23.14 -6.78 -13.99
CA THR A 213 23.48 -5.58 -13.22
C THR A 213 22.25 -4.81 -12.75
N TYR A 214 21.06 -5.40 -12.87
CA TYR A 214 19.80 -4.77 -12.50
C TYR A 214 19.82 -4.23 -11.06
N LEU A 215 19.59 -2.93 -10.95
CA LEU A 215 19.34 -2.23 -9.72
C LEU A 215 17.93 -1.64 -9.79
N PRO A 216 17.01 -2.01 -8.88
CA PRO A 216 15.67 -1.46 -8.87
C PRO A 216 15.69 0.07 -8.79
N THR A 217 14.92 0.71 -9.65
CA THR A 217 14.69 2.15 -9.60
C THR A 217 13.75 2.49 -8.44
N GLN A 218 13.66 3.78 -8.08
CA GLN A 218 12.65 4.23 -7.12
C GLN A 218 11.22 3.87 -7.57
N GLN A 219 10.96 3.87 -8.89
CA GLN A 219 9.66 3.49 -9.43
C GLN A 219 9.35 2.00 -9.23
N ASP A 220 10.36 1.14 -9.36
CA ASP A 220 10.23 -0.29 -9.04
C ASP A 220 9.93 -0.46 -7.55
N VAL A 221 10.64 0.25 -6.67
CA VAL A 221 10.40 0.21 -5.22
C VAL A 221 8.99 0.69 -4.85
N LEU A 222 8.45 1.70 -5.53
CA LEU A 222 7.08 2.18 -5.29
C LEU A 222 6.03 1.17 -5.75
N ARG A 223 6.28 0.49 -6.87
CA ARG A 223 5.33 -0.44 -7.51
C ARG A 223 5.41 -1.86 -6.97
N VAL A 224 6.48 -2.25 -6.28
CA VAL A 224 6.62 -3.59 -5.72
C VAL A 224 5.61 -3.81 -4.60
N ARG A 225 4.88 -4.91 -4.71
CA ARG A 225 3.86 -5.28 -3.76
C ARG A 225 4.43 -6.21 -2.71
N VAL A 226 4.26 -5.82 -1.46
CA VAL A 226 4.50 -6.63 -0.27
C VAL A 226 3.24 -6.51 0.58
N PRO A 227 2.50 -7.60 0.85
CA PRO A 227 1.33 -7.54 1.72
C PRO A 227 1.74 -7.07 3.12
N THR A 228 1.13 -5.99 3.60
CA THR A 228 1.33 -5.52 4.97
C THR A 228 0.58 -6.42 5.94
N THR A 229 1.32 -7.01 6.88
CA THR A 229 0.77 -7.81 7.98
C THR A 229 1.05 -7.11 9.30
N GLY A 230 0.04 -7.00 10.16
CA GLY A 230 0.14 -6.32 11.45
C GLY A 230 0.04 -4.81 11.34
N ILE A 231 0.70 -4.15 12.29
CA ILE A 231 0.74 -2.69 12.46
C ILE A 231 2.20 -2.28 12.39
N ILE A 232 2.52 -1.33 11.52
CA ILE A 232 3.88 -0.83 11.34
C ILE A 232 3.86 0.69 11.51
N GLU A 233 4.68 1.17 12.45
CA GLU A 233 4.83 2.60 12.73
C GLU A 233 6.08 3.16 12.03
N TYR A 234 5.91 4.30 11.35
CA TYR A 234 6.95 5.02 10.66
C TYR A 234 7.07 6.42 11.25
N PRO A 235 8.08 6.69 12.10
CA PRO A 235 8.37 8.05 12.52
C PRO A 235 9.02 8.81 11.37
N PHE A 236 8.59 10.06 11.14
CA PHE A 236 9.26 10.95 10.22
C PHE A 236 9.30 12.39 10.76
N ASP A 237 10.46 13.00 10.64
CA ASP A 237 10.70 14.36 11.08
C ASP A 237 10.28 15.34 9.98
N LEU A 238 9.25 16.14 10.25
CA LEU A 238 8.81 17.17 9.33
C LEU A 238 9.07 18.54 9.95
N GLN A 239 10.25 19.09 9.65
CA GLN A 239 10.72 20.37 10.20
C GLN A 239 10.79 20.35 11.74
N SER A 240 9.81 20.96 12.41
CA SER A 240 9.72 21.08 13.87
C SER A 240 8.71 20.14 14.52
N VAL A 241 8.00 19.33 13.73
CA VAL A 241 6.99 18.38 14.21
C VAL A 241 7.37 16.97 13.80
N ILE A 242 7.29 16.04 14.74
CA ILE A 242 7.53 14.63 14.48
C ILE A 242 6.17 13.99 14.21
N PHE A 243 5.99 13.53 12.98
CA PHE A 243 4.81 12.77 12.61
C PHE A 243 5.08 11.28 12.80
N ARG A 244 4.06 10.57 13.26
CA ARG A 244 4.06 9.11 13.34
C ARG A 244 3.00 8.58 12.40
N MET A 245 3.40 7.99 11.28
CA MET A 245 2.46 7.30 10.40
C MET A 245 2.29 5.86 10.84
N VAL A 246 1.04 5.40 10.90
CA VAL A 246 0.71 4.02 11.22
C VAL A 246 0.13 3.36 9.97
N ASP A 247 0.83 2.35 9.42
CA ASP A 247 0.34 1.50 8.32
C ASP A 247 -0.22 0.21 8.90
N VAL A 248 -1.50 -0.06 8.61
CA VAL A 248 -2.21 -1.25 9.07
C VAL A 248 -2.61 -2.13 7.89
N GLY A 249 -2.57 -3.45 8.09
CA GLY A 249 -3.04 -4.41 7.08
C GLY A 249 -4.49 -4.15 6.65
N GLY A 250 -4.72 -4.00 5.34
CA GLY A 250 -6.04 -3.63 4.80
C GLY A 250 -7.04 -4.78 4.58
N GLN A 251 -6.56 -6.02 4.65
CA GLN A 251 -7.37 -7.23 4.47
C GLN A 251 -8.26 -7.49 5.67
N ARG A 252 -9.40 -8.16 5.47
CA ARG A 252 -10.38 -8.44 6.55
C ARG A 252 -9.77 -9.17 7.76
N SER A 253 -8.84 -10.09 7.52
CA SER A 253 -8.11 -10.84 8.56
C SER A 253 -7.28 -9.94 9.48
N GLU A 254 -6.78 -8.81 8.98
CA GLU A 254 -5.89 -7.91 9.69
C GLU A 254 -6.64 -6.82 10.48
N ARG A 255 -7.89 -6.52 10.09
CA ARG A 255 -8.70 -5.43 10.70
C ARG A 255 -8.94 -5.59 12.20
N ARG A 256 -8.96 -6.83 12.71
CA ARG A 256 -9.09 -7.08 14.15
C ARG A 256 -7.96 -6.48 14.97
N LYS A 257 -6.80 -6.23 14.36
CA LYS A 257 -5.62 -5.65 15.01
C LYS A 257 -5.70 -4.12 15.10
N TRP A 258 -6.51 -3.46 14.28
CA TRP A 258 -6.53 -1.99 14.18
C TRP A 258 -6.88 -1.30 15.51
N ILE A 259 -7.67 -1.95 16.37
CA ILE A 259 -7.99 -1.40 17.69
C ILE A 259 -6.75 -1.11 18.56
N HIS A 260 -5.60 -1.72 18.27
CA HIS A 260 -4.35 -1.49 18.99
C HIS A 260 -3.65 -0.17 18.62
N CYS A 261 -4.10 0.55 17.60
CA CYS A 261 -3.52 1.84 17.19
C CYS A 261 -4.51 3.01 17.20
N PHE A 262 -5.71 2.84 17.76
CA PHE A 262 -6.77 3.86 17.77
C PHE A 262 -6.66 4.91 18.89
N GLU A 263 -5.67 4.82 19.78
CA GLU A 263 -5.49 5.79 20.86
C GLU A 263 -4.67 7.00 20.40
N ASN A 264 -5.16 8.21 20.69
CA ASN A 264 -4.49 9.49 20.42
C ASN A 264 -4.15 9.75 18.94
N VAL A 265 -5.06 9.36 18.03
CA VAL A 265 -4.93 9.63 16.60
C VAL A 265 -5.35 11.07 16.28
N THR A 266 -4.42 11.88 15.78
CA THR A 266 -4.66 13.26 15.38
C THR A 266 -5.43 13.34 14.05
N SER A 267 -5.08 12.48 13.10
CA SER A 267 -5.66 12.47 11.77
C SER A 267 -5.78 11.08 11.18
N ILE A 268 -6.86 10.83 10.45
CA ILE A 268 -7.09 9.59 9.71
C ILE A 268 -6.90 9.88 8.24
N MET A 269 -5.99 9.14 7.61
CA MET A 269 -5.82 9.11 6.17
C MET A 269 -6.51 7.87 5.62
N PHE A 270 -7.70 8.04 5.06
CA PHE A 270 -8.44 6.96 4.42
C PHE A 270 -8.14 6.89 2.92
N LEU A 271 -7.70 5.72 2.43
CA LEU A 271 -7.35 5.54 1.01
C LEU A 271 -8.40 4.71 0.26
N VAL A 272 -8.87 5.23 -0.87
CA VAL A 272 -9.79 4.54 -1.78
C VAL A 272 -9.09 4.38 -3.11
N ALA A 273 -9.07 3.16 -3.65
CA ALA A 273 -8.61 2.94 -5.01
C ALA A 273 -9.76 3.21 -5.99
N LEU A 274 -9.63 4.28 -6.78
CA LEU A 274 -10.62 4.67 -7.78
C LEU A 274 -10.81 3.59 -8.84
N SER A 275 -9.76 2.84 -9.18
CA SER A 275 -9.81 1.77 -10.18
C SER A 275 -10.56 0.52 -9.72
N GLU A 276 -10.99 0.40 -8.47
CA GLU A 276 -11.61 -0.83 -7.92
C GLU A 276 -13.14 -0.90 -8.10
N TYR A 277 -13.76 0.07 -8.80
CA TYR A 277 -15.22 0.15 -8.96
C TYR A 277 -15.83 -1.06 -9.68
N ASP A 278 -15.07 -1.75 -10.53
CA ASP A 278 -15.51 -2.90 -11.33
C ASP A 278 -14.91 -4.24 -10.87
N GLN A 279 -14.31 -4.28 -9.68
CA GLN A 279 -13.60 -5.46 -9.16
C GLN A 279 -14.32 -6.09 -7.96
N VAL A 280 -14.09 -7.39 -7.79
CA VAL A 280 -14.55 -8.17 -6.63
C VAL A 280 -13.43 -8.40 -5.61
N LEU A 281 -13.81 -8.60 -4.35
CA LEU A 281 -12.86 -8.87 -3.27
C LEU A 281 -12.08 -10.17 -3.50
N VAL A 282 -10.88 -10.24 -2.95
CA VAL A 282 -10.09 -11.50 -2.93
C VAL A 282 -10.79 -12.52 -2.03
N GLU A 283 -11.39 -12.04 -0.96
CA GLU A 283 -12.01 -12.85 0.09
C GLU A 283 -13.45 -13.29 -0.23
N SER A 284 -14.09 -12.69 -1.24
CA SER A 284 -15.51 -12.93 -1.59
C SER A 284 -15.79 -12.59 -3.06
N ASP A 285 -16.20 -13.59 -3.84
CA ASP A 285 -16.45 -13.44 -5.29
C ASP A 285 -17.72 -12.63 -5.64
N ASN A 286 -18.58 -12.36 -4.64
CA ASN A 286 -19.86 -11.68 -4.85
C ASN A 286 -19.90 -10.24 -4.32
N GLU A 287 -18.78 -9.76 -3.77
CA GLU A 287 -18.72 -8.44 -3.12
C GLU A 287 -17.81 -7.50 -3.89
N ASN A 288 -18.38 -6.36 -4.31
CA ASN A 288 -17.65 -5.30 -4.99
C ASN A 288 -16.63 -4.64 -4.04
N ARG A 289 -15.39 -4.44 -4.51
CA ARG A 289 -14.31 -3.85 -3.71
C ARG A 289 -14.60 -2.42 -3.26
N MET A 290 -15.23 -1.61 -4.11
CA MET A 290 -15.56 -0.21 -3.80
C MET A 290 -16.72 -0.11 -2.80
N GLU A 291 -17.72 -1.00 -2.87
CA GLU A 291 -18.76 -1.07 -1.83
C GLU A 291 -18.20 -1.50 -0.46
N GLU A 292 -17.27 -2.44 -0.43
CA GLU A 292 -16.55 -2.79 0.81
C GLU A 292 -15.77 -1.59 1.37
N SER A 293 -15.12 -0.82 0.48
CA SER A 293 -14.40 0.39 0.88
C SER A 293 -15.34 1.47 1.46
N LYS A 294 -16.52 1.66 0.86
CA LYS A 294 -17.58 2.53 1.38
C LYS A 294 -18.05 2.08 2.76
N ALA A 295 -18.36 0.78 2.93
CA ALA A 295 -18.81 0.23 4.20
C ALA A 295 -17.77 0.39 5.31
N LEU A 296 -16.49 0.16 4.98
CA LEU A 296 -15.38 0.38 5.89
C LEU A 296 -15.22 1.86 6.26
N PHE A 297 -15.26 2.76 5.27
CA PHE A 297 -15.17 4.21 5.51
C PHE A 297 -16.28 4.69 6.45
N ARG A 298 -17.53 4.29 6.18
CA ARG A 298 -18.68 4.59 7.04
C ARG A 298 -18.44 4.13 8.48
N THR A 299 -17.89 2.93 8.66
CA THR A 299 -17.58 2.41 9.99
C THR A 299 -16.54 3.28 10.69
N ILE A 300 -15.43 3.62 9.99
CA ILE A 300 -14.34 4.42 10.53
C ILE A 300 -14.80 5.82 10.94
N ILE A 301 -15.52 6.53 10.09
CA ILE A 301 -15.98 7.90 10.40
C ILE A 301 -17.01 7.95 11.54
N THR A 302 -17.72 6.85 11.78
CA THR A 302 -18.68 6.73 12.89
C THR A 302 -18.06 6.29 14.22
N TYR A 303 -16.78 5.88 14.24
CA TYR A 303 -16.17 5.41 15.48
C TYR A 303 -16.04 6.54 16.50
N PRO A 304 -16.49 6.33 17.76
CA PRO A 304 -16.36 7.34 18.81
C PRO A 304 -14.92 7.77 19.09
N TRP A 305 -13.97 6.83 18.98
CA TRP A 305 -12.53 7.06 19.14
C TRP A 305 -11.99 8.17 18.23
N PHE A 306 -12.65 8.40 17.10
CA PHE A 306 -12.20 9.29 16.05
C PHE A 306 -12.99 10.57 15.95
N GLN A 307 -13.92 10.86 16.87
CA GLN A 307 -14.78 12.04 16.80
C GLN A 307 -13.97 13.33 16.62
N ASN A 308 -12.90 13.50 17.40
CA ASN A 308 -12.04 14.67 17.37
C ASN A 308 -10.91 14.58 16.32
N SER A 309 -10.70 13.40 15.73
CA SER A 309 -9.68 13.20 14.69
C SER A 309 -10.14 13.81 13.37
N SER A 310 -9.25 14.55 12.72
CA SER A 310 -9.46 15.02 11.35
C SER A 310 -9.50 13.85 10.37
N VAL A 311 -10.28 13.95 9.29
CA VAL A 311 -10.40 12.89 8.28
C VAL A 311 -9.95 13.42 6.92
N ILE A 312 -8.99 12.72 6.33
CA ILE A 312 -8.44 13.00 5.01
C ILE A 312 -8.74 11.80 4.12
N LEU A 313 -9.44 12.04 3.01
CA LEU A 313 -9.84 11.03 2.05
C LEU A 313 -8.97 11.12 0.78
N PHE A 314 -8.18 10.08 0.53
CA PHE A 314 -7.41 9.94 -0.70
C PHE A 314 -8.14 9.05 -1.70
N LEU A 315 -8.47 9.63 -2.85
CA LEU A 315 -8.98 8.93 -4.01
C LEU A 315 -7.80 8.61 -4.93
N ASN A 316 -7.17 7.47 -4.66
CA ASN A 316 -5.91 7.02 -5.26
C ASN A 316 -6.14 6.25 -6.57
N LYS A 317 -5.05 6.00 -7.32
CA LYS A 317 -5.05 5.30 -8.62
C LYS A 317 -5.88 6.04 -9.68
N LYS A 318 -5.86 7.37 -9.66
CA LYS A 318 -6.60 8.19 -10.65
C LYS A 318 -6.15 7.92 -12.09
N ASP A 319 -4.88 7.60 -12.29
CA ASP A 319 -4.28 7.22 -13.58
C ASP A 319 -4.92 5.94 -14.13
N LEU A 320 -5.17 4.96 -13.28
CA LEU A 320 -5.83 3.72 -13.67
C LEU A 320 -7.33 3.91 -13.91
N LEU A 321 -7.98 4.84 -13.21
CA LEU A 321 -9.37 5.22 -13.51
C LEU A 321 -9.49 5.84 -14.91
N GLU A 322 -8.57 6.75 -15.26
CA GLU A 322 -8.54 7.42 -16.58
C GLU A 322 -8.42 6.42 -17.74
N GLU A 323 -7.61 5.36 -17.57
CA GLU A 323 -7.54 4.27 -18.54
C GLU A 323 -8.86 3.47 -18.57
N LYS A 324 -9.34 3.06 -17.39
CA LYS A 324 -10.41 2.05 -17.26
C LYS A 324 -11.79 2.55 -17.67
N ILE A 325 -12.11 3.82 -17.39
CA ILE A 325 -13.43 4.41 -17.67
C ILE A 325 -13.77 4.43 -19.18
N MET A 326 -12.79 4.25 -20.05
CA MET A 326 -12.96 4.23 -21.50
C MET A 326 -13.71 2.99 -22.01
N TYR A 327 -13.61 1.87 -21.29
CA TYR A 327 -14.13 0.56 -21.71
C TYR A 327 -14.93 -0.19 -20.62
N SER A 328 -14.85 0.24 -19.36
CA SER A 328 -15.69 -0.27 -18.26
C SER A 328 -16.55 0.89 -17.78
N HIS A 329 -17.88 0.72 -17.79
CA HIS A 329 -18.82 1.83 -17.56
C HIS A 329 -19.29 1.83 -16.11
N LEU A 330 -19.12 2.96 -15.42
CA LEU A 330 -19.44 3.08 -14.00
C LEU A 330 -20.91 2.78 -13.67
N VAL A 331 -21.83 3.14 -14.57
CA VAL A 331 -23.29 2.93 -14.42
C VAL A 331 -23.68 1.45 -14.32
N ASP A 332 -22.87 0.53 -14.89
CA ASP A 332 -23.14 -0.91 -14.83
C ASP A 332 -22.91 -1.48 -13.41
N TYR A 333 -22.12 -0.79 -12.60
CA TYR A 333 -21.76 -1.18 -11.24
C TYR A 333 -22.45 -0.31 -10.18
N PHE A 334 -22.67 0.97 -10.50
CA PHE A 334 -23.34 1.97 -9.66
C PHE A 334 -24.48 2.60 -10.47
N PRO A 335 -25.68 1.99 -10.45
CA PRO A 335 -26.82 2.46 -11.26
C PRO A 335 -27.29 3.88 -10.91
N GLU A 336 -26.87 4.42 -9.76
CA GLU A 336 -27.16 5.80 -9.35
C GLU A 336 -26.32 6.84 -10.11
N TYR A 337 -25.30 6.41 -10.87
CA TYR A 337 -24.47 7.31 -11.67
C TYR A 337 -25.24 7.85 -12.88
N ASP A 338 -25.51 9.15 -12.88
CA ASP A 338 -26.22 9.88 -13.93
C ASP A 338 -25.29 10.70 -14.85
N GLY A 339 -23.98 10.65 -14.61
CA GLY A 339 -22.97 11.37 -15.40
C GLY A 339 -22.65 10.73 -16.77
N PRO A 340 -21.87 11.42 -17.61
CA PRO A 340 -21.47 10.89 -18.92
C PRO A 340 -20.57 9.65 -18.80
N GLN A 341 -20.68 8.75 -19.78
CA GLN A 341 -19.74 7.63 -19.92
C GLN A 341 -18.40 8.12 -20.48
N ARG A 342 -17.31 7.38 -20.17
CA ARG A 342 -15.94 7.68 -20.64
C ARG A 342 -15.39 9.03 -20.19
N ASP A 343 -15.90 9.55 -19.08
CA ASP A 343 -15.44 10.78 -18.46
C ASP A 343 -14.85 10.47 -17.08
N ALA A 344 -13.52 10.57 -16.98
CA ALA A 344 -12.81 10.31 -15.74
C ALA A 344 -13.09 11.38 -14.66
N GLN A 345 -13.38 12.62 -15.07
CA GLN A 345 -13.66 13.71 -14.14
C GLN A 345 -15.05 13.54 -13.52
N ALA A 346 -16.07 13.28 -14.35
CA ALA A 346 -17.42 13.02 -13.83
C ALA A 346 -17.44 11.76 -12.93
N ALA A 347 -16.74 10.70 -13.33
CA ALA A 347 -16.62 9.47 -12.54
C ALA A 347 -15.96 9.70 -11.18
N ARG A 348 -14.81 10.39 -11.12
CA ARG A 348 -14.11 10.62 -9.85
C ARG A 348 -14.88 11.56 -8.90
N GLU A 349 -15.61 12.54 -9.45
CA GLU A 349 -16.45 13.45 -8.67
C GLU A 349 -17.66 12.72 -8.08
N PHE A 350 -18.28 11.82 -8.85
CA PHE A 350 -19.33 10.93 -8.34
C PHE A 350 -18.80 10.03 -7.22
N ILE A 351 -17.64 9.37 -7.42
CA ILE A 351 -17.06 8.51 -6.39
C ILE A 351 -16.74 9.32 -5.13
N LEU A 352 -16.16 10.52 -5.27
CA LEU A 352 -15.93 11.40 -4.13
C LEU A 352 -17.23 11.66 -3.35
N LYS A 353 -18.30 12.02 -4.07
CA LYS A 353 -19.60 12.27 -3.47
C LYS A 353 -20.14 11.05 -2.72
N MET A 354 -20.02 9.84 -3.29
CA MET A 354 -20.43 8.60 -2.63
C MET A 354 -19.78 8.40 -1.25
N PHE A 355 -18.53 8.84 -1.07
CA PHE A 355 -17.83 8.73 0.21
C PHE A 355 -18.17 9.88 1.16
N VAL A 356 -18.22 11.11 0.66
CA VAL A 356 -18.55 12.30 1.48
C VAL A 356 -19.98 12.20 2.03
N ASP A 357 -20.93 11.70 1.24
CA ASP A 357 -22.33 11.53 1.65
C ASP A 357 -22.52 10.48 2.76
N LEU A 358 -21.50 9.66 3.07
CA LEU A 358 -21.53 8.72 4.19
C LEU A 358 -21.34 9.41 5.55
N ASN A 359 -20.86 10.66 5.56
CA ASN A 359 -20.59 11.41 6.77
C ASN A 359 -21.89 11.82 7.47
N PRO A 360 -22.18 11.30 8.68
CA PRO A 360 -23.37 11.69 9.42
C PRO A 360 -23.22 13.05 10.13
N ASP A 361 -22.00 13.55 10.29
CA ASP A 361 -21.67 14.74 11.06
C ASP A 361 -21.32 15.91 10.14
N SER A 362 -22.20 16.91 10.06
CA SER A 362 -22.01 18.09 9.22
C SER A 362 -20.88 19.01 9.70
N ASP A 363 -20.52 18.94 10.98
CA ASP A 363 -19.46 19.78 11.56
C ASP A 363 -18.07 19.18 11.29
N LYS A 364 -18.03 17.87 11.04
CA LYS A 364 -16.80 17.16 10.69
C LYS A 364 -16.47 17.30 9.21
N ILE A 365 -15.45 18.09 8.91
CA ILE A 365 -14.99 18.31 7.54
C ILE A 365 -14.12 17.13 7.07
N ILE A 366 -14.44 16.57 5.90
CA ILE A 366 -13.62 15.58 5.20
C ILE A 366 -12.79 16.29 4.14
N TYR A 367 -11.46 16.28 4.31
CA TYR A 367 -10.53 16.84 3.33
C TYR A 367 -10.21 15.80 2.27
N SER A 368 -10.52 16.07 1.00
CA SER A 368 -10.36 15.07 -0.05
C SER A 368 -9.31 15.47 -1.09
N HIS A 369 -8.56 14.48 -1.58
CA HIS A 369 -7.56 14.67 -2.62
C HIS A 369 -7.56 13.50 -3.61
N PHE A 370 -7.49 13.82 -4.90
CA PHE A 370 -7.25 12.83 -5.96
C PHE A 370 -5.76 12.58 -6.10
N THR A 371 -5.33 11.33 -5.92
CA THR A 371 -3.92 10.96 -5.86
C THR A 371 -3.53 9.90 -6.89
N CYS A 372 -2.26 9.94 -7.29
CA CYS A 372 -1.54 8.81 -7.85
C CYS A 372 -0.36 8.54 -6.94
N ALA A 373 -0.46 7.52 -6.08
CA ALA A 373 0.58 7.20 -5.11
C ALA A 373 1.93 6.83 -5.76
N THR A 374 1.95 6.52 -7.05
CA THR A 374 3.20 6.26 -7.78
C THR A 374 3.84 7.52 -8.37
N ASP A 375 3.19 8.68 -8.27
CA ASP A 375 3.69 9.99 -8.69
C ASP A 375 4.17 10.79 -7.47
N THR A 376 5.49 10.94 -7.35
CA THR A 376 6.13 11.61 -6.20
C THR A 376 5.77 13.09 -6.11
N GLU A 377 5.63 13.80 -7.23
CA GLU A 377 5.30 15.24 -7.20
C GLU A 377 3.84 15.46 -6.82
N ASN A 378 2.94 14.59 -7.29
CA ASN A 378 1.55 14.61 -6.85
C ASN A 378 1.44 14.41 -5.33
N ILE A 379 2.15 13.43 -4.76
CA ILE A 379 2.13 13.19 -3.31
C ILE A 379 2.80 14.32 -2.53
N ARG A 380 3.90 14.91 -3.04
CA ARG A 380 4.55 16.07 -2.41
C ARG A 380 3.58 17.25 -2.25
N PHE A 381 2.83 17.59 -3.30
CA PHE A 381 1.86 18.68 -3.26
C PHE A 381 0.70 18.38 -2.31
N VAL A 382 0.16 17.17 -2.41
CA VAL A 382 -0.98 16.73 -1.59
C VAL A 382 -0.61 16.67 -0.11
N PHE A 383 0.57 16.15 0.22
CA PHE A 383 1.01 16.08 1.62
C PHE A 383 1.31 17.45 2.22
N ALA A 384 1.80 18.40 1.42
CA ALA A 384 1.95 19.79 1.88
C ALA A 384 0.61 20.40 2.29
N ALA A 385 -0.45 20.19 1.49
CA ALA A 385 -1.80 20.66 1.83
C ALA A 385 -2.38 19.97 3.08
N VAL A 386 -2.14 18.66 3.21
CA VAL A 386 -2.53 17.88 4.40
C VAL A 386 -1.83 18.37 5.66
N LYS A 387 -0.52 18.61 5.59
CA LYS A 387 0.27 19.15 6.69
C LYS A 387 -0.32 20.46 7.20
N ASP A 388 -0.59 21.40 6.29
CA ASP A 388 -1.14 22.70 6.67
C ASP A 388 -2.53 22.57 7.32
N THR A 389 -3.34 21.63 6.84
CA THR A 389 -4.65 21.32 7.40
C THR A 389 -4.56 20.76 8.83
N ILE A 390 -3.71 19.75 9.04
CA ILE A 390 -3.50 19.13 10.37
C ILE A 390 -2.96 20.17 11.36
N LEU A 391 -1.94 20.93 10.96
CA LEU A 391 -1.34 21.95 11.82
C LEU A 391 -2.34 23.05 12.20
N GLN A 392 -3.17 23.51 11.26
CA GLN A 392 -4.18 24.53 11.55
C GLN A 392 -5.25 24.02 12.52
N LEU A 393 -5.67 22.76 12.40
CA LEU A 393 -6.66 22.16 13.30
C LEU A 393 -6.10 22.03 14.73
N ASN A 394 -4.87 21.53 14.85
CA ASN A 394 -4.19 21.43 16.14
C ASN A 394 -3.97 22.82 16.78
N LEU A 395 -3.55 23.82 16.01
CA LEU A 395 -3.33 25.17 16.54
C LEU A 395 -4.62 25.85 17.05
N LYS A 396 -5.77 25.60 16.40
CA LYS A 396 -7.08 26.06 16.87
C LYS A 396 -7.48 25.39 18.18
N GLU A 397 -7.22 24.10 18.33
CA GLU A 397 -7.53 23.36 19.56
C GLU A 397 -6.78 23.93 20.78
N TYR A 398 -5.56 24.45 20.57
CA TYR A 398 -4.76 25.10 21.61
C TYR A 398 -4.99 26.63 21.75
N ASN A 399 -5.99 27.21 21.08
CA ASN A 399 -6.26 28.66 21.05
C ASN A 399 -5.03 29.52 20.68
N LEU A 400 -4.15 29.00 19.83
CA LEU A 400 -2.94 29.71 19.39
C LEU A 400 -3.17 30.56 18.12
N VAL A 401 -4.34 30.46 17.49
CA VAL A 401 -4.80 31.26 16.33
C VAL A 401 -6.28 31.56 16.43
#